data_AF-A0A8T6HUJ2-F1
#
_entry.id   AF-A0A8T6HUJ2-F1
#
_cell.length_a   1.000
_cell.length_b   1.000
_cell.length_c   1.000
_cell.angle_alpha   90.00
_cell.angle_beta   90.00
_cell.angle_gamma   90.00
#
_symmetry.space_group_name_H-M   'P 1'
#
loop_
_entity.id
_entity.type
_entity.pdbx_description
1 polymer ?
#
loop_
_entity_poly.entity_id
_entity_poly.type
_entity_poly.pdbx_seq_one_letter_code
_entity_poly.pdbx_strand_id
1 'polypeptide(L)'
;MTIAECLRSRLYSRISVVRLIANNLVIFGLIGTVIGFVIALGAVDSAKVSDAASVAPMVSTLIQGMSVALYTTLVGAVLHVWLMMCYQILAVGTVGLVNAIIEHTEHFPANSRDEEG
;
A
#
# COMPACT_ATOMS: atom_id res chain seq x y z
N MET A 1 2.22 21.91 27.09
CA MET A 1 1.85 20.93 26.06
C MET A 1 3.13 20.21 25.67
N THR A 2 3.26 18.93 26.03
CA THR A 2 4.52 18.18 26.08
C THR A 2 5.09 17.91 24.68
N ILE A 3 6.41 18.02 24.52
CA ILE A 3 7.13 17.83 23.24
C ILE A 3 6.88 16.41 22.67
N ALA A 4 6.62 15.44 23.55
CA ALA A 4 6.17 14.10 23.21
C ALA A 4 4.89 14.08 22.36
N GLU A 5 3.89 14.91 22.69
CA GLU A 5 2.65 15.04 21.91
C GLU A 5 2.92 15.64 20.51
N CYS A 6 3.87 16.57 20.43
CA CYS A 6 4.26 17.20 19.17
C CYS A 6 5.00 16.22 18.24
N LEU A 7 5.90 15.38 18.79
CA LEU A 7 6.57 14.30 18.06
C LEU A 7 5.58 13.22 17.63
N ARG A 8 4.69 12.80 18.54
CA ARG A 8 3.64 11.81 18.25
C ARG A 8 2.76 12.27 17.09
N SER A 9 2.37 13.54 17.05
CA SER A 9 1.60 14.15 15.96
C SER A 9 2.38 14.18 14.63
N ARG A 10 3.66 14.60 14.66
CA ARG A 10 4.55 14.62 13.48
C ARG A 10 4.79 13.22 12.90
N LEU A 11 4.94 12.20 13.73
CA LEU A 11 5.12 10.82 13.27
C LEU A 11 3.80 10.22 12.75
N TYR A 12 2.65 10.57 13.34
CA TYR A 12 1.34 10.20 12.81
C TYR A 12 1.11 10.69 11.38
N SER A 13 1.60 11.89 11.05
CA SER A 13 1.52 12.45 9.71
C SER A 13 2.30 11.62 8.67
N ARG A 14 3.48 11.11 9.01
CA ARG A 14 4.28 10.25 8.11
C ARG A 14 3.70 8.84 7.98
N ILE A 15 3.15 8.31 9.08
CA ILE A 15 2.41 7.05 9.13
C ILE A 15 1.16 7.09 8.23
N SER A 16 0.46 8.22 8.16
CA SER A 16 -0.73 8.40 7.33
C SER A 16 -0.43 8.30 5.82
N VAL A 17 0.71 8.83 5.37
CA VAL A 17 1.11 8.79 3.95
C VAL A 17 1.30 7.35 3.47
N VAL A 18 1.89 6.48 4.29
CA VAL A 18 2.11 5.07 3.92
C VAL A 18 0.78 4.32 3.81
N ARG A 19 -0.16 4.58 4.72
CA ARG A 19 -1.53 4.03 4.65
C ARG A 19 -2.28 4.49 3.41
N LEU A 20 -2.10 5.75 3.01
CA LEU A 20 -2.67 6.29 1.78
C LEU A 20 -2.12 5.57 0.54
N ILE A 21 -0.80 5.34 0.49
CA ILE A 21 -0.15 4.62 -0.60
C ILE A 21 -0.63 3.16 -0.66
N ALA A 22 -0.76 2.48 0.50
CA ALA A 22 -1.30 1.12 0.56
C ALA A 22 -2.74 1.05 0.00
N ASN A 23 -3.60 1.99 0.39
CA ASN A 23 -4.98 2.05 -0.12
C ASN A 23 -5.03 2.31 -1.63
N ASN A 24 -4.12 3.14 -2.16
CA ASN A 24 -4.00 3.41 -3.59
C ASN A 24 -3.47 2.19 -4.38
N LEU A 25 -2.64 1.33 -3.76
CA LEU A 25 -2.16 0.09 -4.37
C LEU A 25 -3.28 -0.92 -4.63
N VAL A 26 -4.27 -1.00 -3.73
CA VAL A 26 -5.47 -1.83 -3.93
C VAL A 26 -6.28 -1.31 -5.12
N ILE A 27 -6.43 0.02 -5.23
CA ILE A 27 -7.09 0.67 -6.36
C ILE A 27 -6.34 0.37 -7.67
N PHE A 28 -5.00 0.34 -7.67
CA PHE A 28 -4.19 -0.08 -8.82
C PHE A 28 -4.45 -1.53 -9.26
N GLY A 29 -4.66 -2.45 -8.32
CA GLY A 29 -5.06 -3.83 -8.64
C GLY A 29 -6.44 -3.90 -9.32
N LEU A 30 -7.41 -3.12 -8.84
CA LEU A 30 -8.73 -2.97 -9.49
C LEU A 30 -8.65 -2.32 -10.87
N ILE A 31 -7.74 -1.36 -11.08
CA ILE A 31 -7.50 -0.79 -12.40
C ILE A 31 -6.94 -1.86 -13.35
N GLY A 32 -6.05 -2.72 -12.86
CA GLY A 32 -5.49 -3.85 -13.62
C GLY A 32 -6.55 -4.83 -14.11
N THR A 33 -7.56 -5.15 -13.28
CA THR A 33 -8.67 -6.02 -13.71
C THR A 33 -9.52 -5.36 -14.79
N VAL A 34 -9.82 -4.06 -14.65
CA VAL A 34 -10.57 -3.31 -15.68
C VAL A 34 -9.81 -3.29 -17.01
N ILE A 35 -8.49 -3.03 -17.00
CA ILE A 35 -7.67 -3.00 -18.22
C ILE A 35 -7.64 -4.37 -18.89
N GLY A 36 -7.42 -5.46 -18.14
CA GLY A 36 -7.41 -6.81 -18.73
C GLY A 36 -8.77 -7.22 -19.28
N PHE A 37 -9.88 -6.79 -18.66
CA PHE A 37 -11.23 -7.01 -19.16
C PHE A 37 -11.51 -6.22 -20.45
N VAL A 38 -11.02 -4.97 -20.54
CA VAL A 38 -11.12 -4.16 -21.78
C VAL A 38 -10.38 -4.83 -22.93
N ILE A 39 -9.18 -5.36 -22.70
CA ILE A 39 -8.40 -6.10 -23.72
C ILE A 39 -9.14 -7.38 -24.13
N ALA A 40 -9.68 -8.13 -23.17
CA ALA A 40 -10.41 -9.37 -23.43
C ALA A 40 -11.70 -9.13 -24.24
N LEU A 41 -12.47 -8.08 -23.91
CA LEU A 41 -13.70 -7.72 -24.63
C LEU A 41 -13.41 -7.11 -26.01
N GLY A 42 -12.35 -6.32 -26.15
CA GLY A 42 -11.95 -5.74 -27.44
C GLY A 42 -11.48 -6.78 -28.46
N ALA A 43 -11.11 -7.98 -28.01
CA ALA A 43 -10.68 -9.07 -28.87
C ALA A 43 -11.83 -9.92 -29.46
N VAL A 44 -13.06 -9.73 -28.97
CA VAL A 44 -14.23 -10.48 -29.43
C VAL A 44 -14.81 -9.78 -30.66
N ASP A 45 -14.41 -10.23 -31.84
CA ASP A 45 -15.01 -9.82 -33.11
C ASP A 45 -16.20 -10.75 -33.44
N SER A 46 -17.41 -10.30 -33.12
CA SER A 46 -18.66 -11.07 -33.26
C SER A 46 -18.94 -11.52 -34.70
N ALA A 47 -18.34 -10.87 -35.71
CA ALA A 47 -18.50 -11.22 -37.12
C ALA A 47 -17.70 -12.46 -37.56
N LYS A 48 -16.65 -12.87 -36.81
CA LYS A 48 -15.79 -14.02 -37.13
C LYS A 48 -15.98 -15.24 -36.24
N VAL A 49 -16.91 -15.18 -35.29
CA VAL A 49 -17.25 -16.29 -34.38
C VAL A 49 -17.78 -17.52 -35.13
N SER A 50 -18.35 -17.33 -36.32
CA SER A 50 -18.96 -18.42 -37.10
C SER A 50 -17.96 -19.30 -37.87
N ASP A 51 -16.67 -18.90 -37.95
CA ASP A 51 -15.63 -19.69 -38.59
C ASP A 51 -14.72 -20.31 -37.53
N ALA A 52 -14.67 -21.65 -37.48
CA ALA A 52 -13.97 -22.41 -36.45
C ALA A 52 -12.46 -22.13 -36.44
N ALA A 53 -11.89 -21.70 -37.58
CA ALA A 53 -10.49 -21.31 -37.69
C ALA A 53 -10.16 -19.99 -36.97
N SER A 54 -11.12 -19.08 -36.84
CA SER A 54 -10.98 -17.80 -36.12
C SER A 54 -11.32 -17.86 -34.63
N VAL A 55 -11.86 -18.98 -34.14
CA VAL A 55 -12.15 -19.15 -32.71
C VAL A 55 -10.84 -19.31 -31.90
N ALA A 56 -9.85 -20.04 -32.44
CA ALA A 56 -8.56 -20.24 -31.78
C ALA A 56 -7.81 -18.92 -31.45
N PRO A 57 -7.61 -17.97 -32.39
CA PRO A 57 -6.98 -16.70 -32.08
C PRO A 57 -7.83 -15.81 -31.14
N MET A 58 -9.16 -15.92 -31.20
CA MET A 58 -10.06 -15.18 -30.32
C MET A 58 -9.93 -15.64 -28.86
N VAL A 59 -9.89 -16.96 -28.63
CA VAL A 59 -9.66 -17.55 -27.30
C VAL A 59 -8.26 -17.21 -26.78
N SER A 60 -7.24 -17.29 -27.63
CA SER A 60 -5.86 -16.91 -27.24
C SER A 60 -5.79 -15.48 -26.72
N THR A 61 -6.45 -14.54 -27.40
CA THR A 61 -6.42 -13.12 -27.02
C THR A 61 -7.23 -12.87 -25.74
N LEU A 62 -8.32 -13.62 -25.54
CA LEU A 62 -9.12 -13.57 -24.30
C LEU A 62 -8.32 -14.09 -23.10
N ILE A 63 -7.63 -15.23 -23.25
CA ILE A 63 -6.72 -15.77 -22.24
C ILE A 63 -5.60 -14.78 -21.94
N GLN A 64 -5.08 -14.08 -22.95
CA GLN A 64 -4.05 -13.07 -22.79
C GLN A 64 -4.57 -11.86 -21.99
N GLY A 65 -5.75 -11.33 -22.29
CA GLY A 65 -6.38 -10.25 -21.49
C GLY A 65 -6.64 -10.65 -20.03
N MET A 66 -7.08 -11.89 -19.80
CA MET A 66 -7.27 -12.44 -18.47
C MET A 66 -5.94 -12.62 -17.72
N SER A 67 -4.89 -13.08 -18.39
CA SER A 67 -3.57 -13.26 -17.77
C SER A 67 -2.97 -11.93 -17.31
N VAL A 68 -3.17 -10.85 -18.07
CA VAL A 68 -2.75 -9.50 -17.69
C VAL A 68 -3.54 -8.99 -16.48
N ALA A 69 -4.85 -9.24 -16.42
CA ALA A 69 -5.67 -8.92 -15.24
C ALA A 69 -5.16 -9.63 -13.97
N LEU A 70 -4.87 -10.94 -14.07
CA LEU A 70 -4.40 -11.72 -12.93
C LEU A 70 -3.00 -11.28 -12.47
N TYR A 71 -2.07 -11.03 -13.41
CA TYR A 71 -0.71 -10.61 -13.07
C TYR A 71 -0.70 -9.24 -12.38
N THR A 72 -1.48 -8.28 -12.88
CA THR A 72 -1.60 -6.94 -12.28
C THR A 72 -2.32 -6.96 -10.93
N THR A 73 -3.32 -7.84 -10.76
CA THR A 73 -3.97 -8.08 -9.45
C THR A 73 -2.99 -8.65 -8.44
N LEU A 74 -2.21 -9.67 -8.84
CA LEU A 74 -1.22 -10.30 -7.97
C LEU A 74 -0.13 -9.32 -7.56
N VAL A 75 0.40 -8.56 -8.52
CA VAL A 75 1.39 -7.51 -8.24
C VAL A 75 0.81 -6.48 -7.26
N GLY A 76 -0.42 -6.00 -7.48
CA GLY A 76 -1.08 -5.05 -6.56
C GLY A 76 -1.24 -5.60 -5.13
N ALA A 77 -1.64 -6.87 -4.99
CA ALA A 77 -1.78 -7.52 -3.70
C ALA A 77 -0.44 -7.76 -2.99
N VAL A 78 0.58 -8.24 -3.71
CA VAL A 78 1.93 -8.46 -3.18
C VAL A 78 2.54 -7.15 -2.71
N LEU A 79 2.43 -6.10 -3.53
CA LEU A 79 2.93 -4.77 -3.17
C LEU A 79 2.20 -4.22 -1.94
N HIS A 80 0.87 -4.44 -1.83
CA HIS A 80 0.08 -4.01 -0.67
C HIS A 80 0.54 -4.69 0.62
N VAL A 81 0.70 -6.02 0.60
CA VAL A 81 1.17 -6.81 1.74
C VAL A 81 2.60 -6.40 2.12
N TRP A 82 3.48 -6.22 1.13
CA TRP A 82 4.86 -5.78 1.35
C TRP A 82 4.91 -4.41 2.04
N LEU A 83 4.16 -3.43 1.53
CA LEU A 83 4.10 -2.10 2.13
C LEU A 83 3.54 -2.13 3.55
N MET A 84 2.50 -2.95 3.79
CA MET A 84 1.90 -3.11 5.10
C MET A 84 2.87 -3.75 6.11
N MET A 85 3.74 -4.67 5.65
CA MET A 85 4.80 -5.24 6.47
C MET A 85 5.86 -4.20 6.85
N CYS A 86 6.38 -3.44 5.88
CA CYS A 86 7.31 -2.33 6.17
C CYS A 86 6.69 -1.29 7.11
N TYR A 87 5.40 -1.02 6.95
CA TYR A 87 4.66 -0.12 7.81
C TYR A 87 4.60 -0.60 9.27
N GLN A 88 4.27 -1.89 9.49
CA GLN A 88 4.21 -2.46 10.83
C GLN A 88 5.55 -2.33 11.57
N ILE A 89 6.66 -2.59 10.87
CA ILE A 89 8.01 -2.43 11.42
C ILE A 89 8.28 -0.97 11.81
N LEU A 90 7.93 -0.01 10.94
CA LEU A 90 8.16 1.40 11.20
C LEU A 90 7.28 1.95 12.33
N ALA A 91 6.04 1.49 12.44
CA ALA A 91 5.12 1.85 13.51
C ALA A 91 5.60 1.32 14.87
N VAL A 92 6.08 0.07 14.93
CA VAL A 92 6.66 -0.50 16.15
C VAL A 92 7.93 0.23 16.57
N GLY A 93 8.85 0.51 15.62
CA GLY A 93 10.08 1.26 15.91
C GLY A 93 9.80 2.69 16.40
N THR A 94 8.78 3.33 15.84
CA THR A 94 8.30 4.65 16.28
C THR A 94 7.83 4.65 17.73
N VAL A 95 7.01 3.67 18.12
CA VAL A 95 6.51 3.56 19.50
C VAL A 95 7.67 3.28 20.45
N GLY A 96 8.61 2.41 20.07
CA GLY A 96 9.82 2.14 20.86
C GLY A 96 10.67 3.40 21.09
N LEU A 97 10.87 4.21 20.04
CA LEU A 97 11.64 5.45 20.15
C LEU A 97 10.95 6.48 21.06
N VAL A 98 9.64 6.66 20.92
CA VAL A 98 8.87 7.56 21.81
C VAL A 98 8.96 7.09 23.26
N ASN A 99 8.86 5.79 23.51
CA ASN A 99 8.97 5.24 24.85
C ASN A 99 10.37 5.46 25.45
N ALA A 100 11.43 5.25 24.66
CA ALA A 100 12.80 5.50 25.08
C ALA A 100 13.07 6.97 25.42
N ILE A 101 12.48 7.90 24.67
CA ILE A 101 12.59 9.34 24.93
C ILE A 101 11.86 9.73 26.23
N ILE A 102 10.69 9.14 26.50
CA ILE A 102 9.94 9.38 27.74
C ILE A 102 10.73 8.85 28.95
N GLU A 103 11.26 7.63 28.85
CA GLU A 103 12.08 7.01 29.89
C GLU A 103 13.34 7.84 30.19
N HIS A 104 14.00 8.38 29.16
CA HIS A 104 15.14 9.29 29.35
C HIS A 104 14.74 10.66 29.91
N THR A 105 13.53 11.14 29.63
CA THR A 105 13.01 12.38 30.24
C THR A 105 12.67 12.18 31.71
N GLU A 106 12.21 10.99 32.10
CA GLU A 106 11.91 10.63 33.49
C GLU A 106 13.19 10.42 34.33
N HIS A 107 14.29 10.00 33.68
CA HIS A 107 15.62 9.89 34.29
C HIS A 107 16.49 11.15 34.22
N PHE A 108 16.05 12.23 33.58
CA PHE A 108 16.63 13.56 33.80
C PHE A 108 15.87 14.17 34.98
N PRO A 109 16.36 14.02 36.23
CA PRO A 109 15.64 14.50 37.38
C PRO A 109 15.48 16.01 37.26
N ALA A 110 14.41 16.52 37.83
CA ALA A 110 14.22 17.91 38.16
C ALA A 110 15.30 18.42 39.14
N ASN A 111 16.57 18.41 38.72
CA ASN A 111 17.74 18.84 39.50
C ASN A 111 18.32 20.15 38.93
N SER A 112 17.45 21.10 38.58
CA SER A 112 17.90 22.46 38.24
C SER A 112 16.82 23.52 38.41
N ARG A 113 15.84 23.34 39.31
CA ARG A 113 14.86 24.40 39.63
C ARG A 113 14.77 24.78 41.11
N ASP A 114 15.74 24.33 41.91
CA ASP A 114 15.84 24.70 43.33
C ASP A 114 17.18 25.39 43.68
N GLU A 115 17.94 25.90 42.69
CA GLU A 115 19.20 26.63 42.93
C GLU A 115 19.31 28.02 42.27
N GLU A 116 18.21 28.65 41.85
CA GLU A 116 18.22 30.11 41.59
C GLU A 116 16.98 30.79 42.18
N GLY A 117 17.15 31.22 43.43
CA GLY A 117 16.67 32.53 43.92
C GLY A 117 15.25 32.62 44.46
#